data_AF-A0A4S8QUC9-F1
#
_entry.id   AF-A0A4S8QUC9-F1
#
_cell.length_a   1.000
_cell.length_b   1.000
_cell.length_c   1.000
_cell.angle_alpha   90.00
_cell.angle_beta   90.00
_cell.angle_gamma   90.00
#
_symmetry.space_group_name_H-M   'P 1'
#
loop_
_entity.id
_entity.type
_entity.pdbx_description
1 polymer ?
#
loop_
_entity_poly.entity_id
_entity_poly.type
_entity_poly.pdbx_seq_one_letter_code
_entity_poly.pdbx_strand_id
1 'polypeptide(L)'
;MAMHYLDPTEQLIADGMNPESSNMAIILSSIILSSLQIIFVIARSLSRLLTEVPPIWGLDDHLIIVSLFLNLSLAALCLVAVYLADMGHHLLWIQPAKLVIGLKVLYGIDLINVLALSIPKLAILFLYKRLFIISKLTNHAVKGATYAVYLFIIAIEAIAIFQCVPISDAFRTGPRESH
;
A
#
# COMPACT_ATOMS: atom_id res chain seq x y z
N MET A 1 44.04 20.57 -13.53
CA MET A 1 42.66 20.07 -13.71
C MET A 1 42.25 19.39 -12.41
N ALA A 2 41.86 20.18 -11.42
CA ALA A 2 41.49 19.68 -10.11
C ALA A 2 40.08 19.08 -10.22
N MET A 3 39.97 17.76 -10.10
CA MET A 3 38.68 17.11 -9.82
C MET A 3 38.25 17.57 -8.42
N HIS A 4 37.41 18.60 -8.37
CA HIS A 4 36.64 18.91 -7.18
C HIS A 4 35.77 17.69 -6.90
N TYR A 5 36.13 16.93 -5.87
CA TYR A 5 35.26 15.94 -5.26
C TYR A 5 34.11 16.72 -4.62
N LEU A 6 33.09 17.05 -5.42
CA LEU A 6 31.85 17.60 -4.89
C LEU A 6 31.30 16.57 -3.92
N ASP A 7 30.92 17.04 -2.74
CA ASP A 7 30.21 16.23 -1.77
C ASP A 7 28.99 15.59 -2.48
N PRO A 8 28.67 14.29 -2.31
CA PRO A 8 27.60 13.62 -3.05
C PRO A 8 26.25 14.35 -2.95
N THR A 9 26.09 15.15 -1.89
CA THR A 9 24.98 16.05 -1.65
C THR A 9 24.84 17.17 -2.69
N GLU A 10 25.95 17.80 -3.10
CA GLU A 10 25.95 18.88 -4.10
C GLU A 10 25.73 18.34 -5.53
N GLN A 11 26.19 17.13 -5.83
CA GLN A 11 25.88 16.48 -7.12
C GLN A 11 24.39 16.15 -7.26
N LEU A 12 23.71 15.72 -6.20
CA LEU A 12 22.28 15.39 -6.21
C LEU A 12 21.40 16.64 -6.40
N ILE A 13 21.81 17.77 -5.82
CA ILE A 13 21.14 19.07 -6.03
C ILE A 13 21.39 19.58 -7.46
N ALA A 14 22.60 19.39 -8.00
CA ALA A 14 22.95 19.77 -9.37
C ALA A 14 22.18 18.96 -10.46
N ASP A 15 21.79 17.72 -10.16
CA ASP A 15 20.95 16.87 -11.02
C ASP A 15 19.45 17.23 -10.92
N GLY A 16 19.10 18.26 -10.15
CA GLY A 16 17.73 18.78 -10.01
C GLY A 16 16.85 18.01 -9.02
N MET A 17 17.41 17.05 -8.26
CA MET A 17 16.66 16.30 -7.26
C MET A 17 16.61 17.06 -5.93
N ASN A 18 15.51 17.79 -5.70
CA ASN A 18 15.26 18.42 -4.40
C ASN A 18 14.68 17.37 -3.42
N PRO A 19 15.36 17.02 -2.32
CA PRO A 19 14.88 16.01 -1.37
C PRO A 19 13.54 16.37 -0.73
N GLU A 20 13.22 17.66 -0.65
CA GLU A 20 11.92 18.17 -0.18
C GLU A 20 10.75 17.69 -1.09
N SER A 21 11.00 17.49 -2.38
CA SER A 21 9.95 17.18 -3.37
C SER A 21 9.30 15.80 -3.15
N SER A 22 10.08 14.80 -2.75
CA SER A 22 9.60 13.42 -2.58
C SER A 22 8.70 13.29 -1.36
N ASN A 23 9.08 13.87 -0.23
CA ASN A 23 8.27 13.86 1.00
C ASN A 23 6.95 14.59 0.80
N MET A 24 7.00 15.76 0.15
CA MET A 24 5.81 16.55 -0.17
C MET A 24 4.86 15.78 -1.09
N ALA A 25 5.39 15.04 -2.08
CA ALA A 25 4.58 14.20 -2.95
C ALA A 25 3.88 13.06 -2.19
N ILE A 26 4.57 12.37 -1.26
CA ILE A 26 4.00 11.28 -0.46
C ILE A 26 2.89 11.82 0.46
N ILE A 27 3.14 12.93 1.15
CA ILE A 27 2.16 13.55 2.05
C ILE A 27 0.92 14.01 1.27
N LEU A 28 1.14 14.74 0.17
CA LEU A 28 0.05 15.29 -0.63
C LEU A 28 -0.81 14.19 -1.26
N SER A 29 -0.18 13.18 -1.86
CA SER A 29 -0.89 12.04 -2.44
C SER A 29 -1.67 11.26 -1.38
N SER A 30 -1.09 11.04 -0.19
CA SER A 30 -1.78 10.35 0.91
C SER A 30 -3.04 11.09 1.36
N ILE A 31 -2.99 12.41 1.49
CA ILE A 31 -4.15 13.23 1.89
C ILE A 31 -5.24 13.22 0.80
N ILE A 32 -4.86 13.47 -0.45
CA ILE A 32 -5.81 13.53 -1.56
C ILE A 32 -6.48 12.17 -1.77
N LEU A 33 -5.70 11.10 -1.85
CA LEU A 33 -6.23 9.76 -2.12
C LEU A 33 -7.09 9.24 -0.96
N SER A 34 -6.70 9.48 0.29
CA SER A 34 -7.51 9.09 1.46
C SER A 34 -8.85 9.81 1.47
N SER A 35 -8.84 11.13 1.20
CA SER A 35 -10.06 11.93 1.15
C SER A 35 -10.98 11.46 0.01
N LEU A 36 -10.39 11.22 -1.17
CA LEU A 36 -11.11 10.74 -2.34
C LEU A 36 -11.77 9.38 -2.05
N GLN A 37 -11.06 8.45 -1.43
CA GLN A 37 -11.59 7.12 -1.11
C GLN A 37 -12.80 7.19 -0.17
N ILE A 38 -12.76 8.06 0.85
CA ILE A 38 -13.91 8.26 1.76
C ILE A 38 -15.14 8.72 0.98
N ILE A 39 -14.96 9.67 0.06
CA ILE A 39 -16.05 10.17 -0.79
C ILE A 39 -16.64 9.03 -1.63
N PHE A 40 -15.80 8.20 -2.26
CA PHE A 40 -16.27 7.05 -3.06
C PHE A 40 -17.04 6.03 -2.23
N VAL A 41 -16.60 5.73 -1.00
CA VAL A 41 -17.30 4.78 -0.12
C VAL A 41 -18.64 5.34 0.35
N ILE A 42 -18.70 6.63 0.68
CA ILE A 42 -19.96 7.31 1.02
C ILE A 42 -20.91 7.29 -0.18
N ALA A 43 -20.45 7.72 -1.36
CA ALA A 43 -21.25 7.71 -2.58
C ALA A 43 -21.79 6.32 -2.91
N ARG A 44 -20.97 5.28 -2.72
CA ARG A 44 -21.38 3.87 -2.89
C ARG A 44 -22.46 3.46 -1.89
N SER A 45 -22.30 3.82 -0.61
CA SER A 45 -23.29 3.53 0.43
C SER A 45 -24.63 4.23 0.15
N LEU A 46 -24.58 5.50 -0.27
CA LEU A 46 -25.76 6.26 -0.70
C LEU A 46 -26.43 5.63 -1.93
N SER A 47 -25.66 5.22 -2.93
CA SER A 47 -26.19 4.55 -4.12
C SER A 47 -26.95 3.27 -3.75
N ARG A 48 -26.45 2.49 -2.78
CA ARG A 48 -27.15 1.32 -2.26
C ARG A 48 -28.44 1.69 -1.55
N LEU A 49 -28.42 2.72 -0.70
CA LEU A 49 -29.59 3.19 0.03
C LEU A 49 -30.71 3.65 -0.93
N LEU A 50 -30.32 4.32 -2.02
CA LEU A 50 -31.23 4.80 -3.06
C LEU A 50 -31.80 3.69 -3.97
N THR A 51 -31.12 2.54 -4.07
CA THR A 51 -31.51 1.46 -5.00
C THR A 51 -32.54 0.49 -4.39
N GLU A 52 -33.02 0.70 -3.16
CA GLU A 52 -34.04 -0.12 -2.47
C GLU A 52 -33.76 -1.65 -2.50
N VAL A 53 -32.50 -2.05 -2.72
CA VAL A 53 -32.11 -3.45 -2.66
C VAL A 53 -32.26 -3.93 -1.22
N PRO A 54 -32.93 -5.08 -0.97
CA PRO A 54 -33.32 -5.48 0.37
C PRO A 54 -32.13 -5.48 1.34
N PRO A 55 -32.34 -5.05 2.60
CA PRO A 55 -31.32 -4.77 3.61
C PRO A 55 -30.80 -6.05 4.26
N ILE A 56 -30.51 -7.08 3.45
CA ILE A 56 -29.59 -8.10 3.90
C ILE A 56 -28.24 -7.41 3.93
N TRP A 57 -27.74 -7.14 5.14
CA TRP A 57 -26.37 -6.79 5.46
C TRP A 57 -25.46 -7.83 4.80
N GLY A 58 -25.14 -7.60 3.54
CA GLY A 58 -24.35 -8.50 2.75
C GLY A 58 -22.91 -8.47 3.27
N LEU A 59 -22.23 -9.59 3.18
CA LEU A 59 -20.76 -9.66 3.34
C LEU A 59 -20.03 -8.56 2.54
N ASP A 60 -20.63 -8.11 1.42
CA ASP A 60 -20.12 -7.00 0.60
C ASP A 60 -19.93 -5.67 1.36
N ASP A 61 -20.89 -5.28 2.19
CA ASP A 61 -20.83 -3.99 2.88
C ASP A 61 -19.79 -4.00 4.01
N HIS A 62 -19.52 -5.16 4.59
CA HIS A 62 -18.40 -5.31 5.53
C HIS A 62 -17.06 -5.23 4.81
N LEU A 63 -16.93 -5.88 3.63
CA LEU A 63 -15.69 -5.87 2.86
C LEU A 63 -15.29 -4.45 2.40
N ILE A 64 -16.25 -3.60 2.03
CA ILE A 64 -15.93 -2.23 1.63
C ILE A 64 -15.48 -1.36 2.82
N ILE A 65 -16.08 -1.53 3.99
CA ILE A 65 -15.67 -0.82 5.22
C ILE A 65 -14.29 -1.29 5.67
N VAL A 66 -14.03 -2.61 5.64
CA VAL A 66 -12.71 -3.17 5.93
C VAL A 66 -11.67 -2.65 4.92
N SER A 67 -12.01 -2.59 3.64
CA SER A 67 -11.14 -2.01 2.61
C SER A 67 -10.77 -0.56 2.93
N LEU A 68 -11.75 0.26 3.32
CA LEU A 68 -11.52 1.66 3.68
C LEU A 68 -10.56 1.76 4.87
N PHE A 69 -10.79 0.96 5.92
CA PHE A 69 -9.94 0.96 7.11
C PHE A 69 -8.50 0.56 6.80
N LEU A 70 -8.30 -0.47 5.95
CA LEU A 70 -6.96 -0.92 5.54
C LEU A 70 -6.22 0.15 4.72
N ASN A 71 -6.89 0.81 3.78
CA ASN A 71 -6.27 1.87 2.99
C ASN A 71 -5.96 3.11 3.82
N LEU A 72 -6.81 3.45 4.80
CA LEU A 72 -6.53 4.53 5.73
C LEU A 72 -5.33 4.20 6.65
N SER A 73 -5.24 2.94 7.08
CA SER A 73 -4.09 2.44 7.85
C SER A 73 -2.79 2.50 7.03
N LEU A 74 -2.86 2.17 5.75
CA LEU A 74 -1.74 2.29 4.82
C LEU A 74 -1.28 3.74 4.67
N ALA A 75 -2.22 4.67 4.45
CA ALA A 75 -1.91 6.09 4.37
C ALA A 75 -1.26 6.62 5.67
N ALA A 76 -1.77 6.18 6.83
CA ALA A 76 -1.18 6.52 8.12
C ALA A 76 0.25 5.98 8.26
N LEU A 77 0.52 4.75 7.83
CA LEU A 77 1.87 4.18 7.83
C LEU A 77 2.82 4.92 6.90
N CYS A 78 2.36 5.35 5.72
CA CYS A 78 3.16 6.18 4.81
C CYS A 78 3.56 7.50 5.48
N LEU A 79 2.64 8.16 6.21
CA LEU A 79 2.97 9.37 6.97
C LEU A 79 3.97 9.07 8.09
N VAL A 80 3.78 7.98 8.84
CA VAL A 80 4.73 7.54 9.88
C VAL A 80 6.12 7.28 9.28
N ALA A 81 6.21 6.67 8.11
CA ALA A 81 7.49 6.42 7.42
C ALA A 81 8.22 7.74 7.10
N VAL A 82 7.50 8.76 6.63
CA VAL A 82 8.08 10.08 6.33
C VAL A 82 8.52 10.79 7.61
N TYR A 83 7.68 10.84 8.65
CA TYR A 83 7.97 11.60 9.86
C TYR A 83 8.99 10.95 10.81
N LEU A 84 8.95 9.62 10.99
CA LEU A 84 9.81 8.94 11.98
C LEU A 84 11.12 8.43 11.39
N ALA A 85 11.09 8.01 10.13
CA ALA A 85 12.22 7.35 9.50
C ALA A 85 12.92 8.21 8.43
N ASP A 86 12.46 9.44 8.21
CA ASP A 86 12.94 10.33 7.15
C ASP A 86 12.91 9.66 5.77
N MET A 87 11.97 8.72 5.57
CA MET A 87 11.84 8.00 4.31
C MET A 87 11.35 8.94 3.21
N GLY A 88 12.15 9.05 2.15
CA GLY A 88 12.00 10.01 1.06
C GLY A 88 13.20 10.93 0.88
N HIS A 89 14.16 10.93 1.82
CA HIS A 89 15.52 11.43 1.59
C HIS A 89 16.44 10.34 1.02
N HIS A 90 17.53 10.71 0.34
CA HIS A 90 18.53 9.72 -0.08
C HIS A 90 19.16 9.03 1.14
N LEU A 91 19.48 7.74 0.97
CA LEU A 91 20.08 6.87 1.98
C LEU A 91 21.30 7.48 2.71
N LEU A 92 22.03 8.38 2.03
CA LEU A 92 23.23 9.04 2.55
C LEU A 92 22.96 10.05 3.68
N TRP A 93 21.76 10.63 3.75
CA TRP A 93 21.40 11.61 4.78
C TRP A 93 20.73 10.99 6.02
N ILE A 94 20.41 9.70 5.96
CA ILE A 94 19.61 9.05 6.99
C ILE A 94 20.54 8.40 8.00
N GLN A 95 20.36 8.75 9.28
CA GLN A 95 21.10 8.09 10.36
C GLN A 95 20.79 6.59 10.37
N PRO A 96 21.79 5.70 10.59
CA PRO A 96 21.59 4.25 10.52
C PRO A 96 20.53 3.76 11.52
N ALA A 97 20.37 4.42 12.66
CA ALA A 97 19.31 4.10 13.62
C ALA A 97 17.89 4.37 13.08
N LYS A 98 17.70 5.46 12.33
CA LYS A 98 16.42 5.81 11.69
C LYS A 98 16.11 4.92 10.49
N LEU A 99 17.16 4.50 9.77
CA LEU A 99 17.04 3.58 8.65
C LEU A 99 16.42 2.25 9.08
N VAL A 100 16.86 1.68 10.20
CA VAL A 100 16.27 0.43 10.75
C VAL A 100 14.79 0.58 11.07
N ILE A 101 14.39 1.73 11.65
CA ILE A 101 12.99 2.02 11.94
C ILE A 101 12.19 2.12 10.64
N GLY A 102 12.75 2.79 9.64
CA GLY A 102 12.14 2.90 8.31
C GLY A 102 11.94 1.56 7.64
N LEU A 103 12.95 0.68 7.64
CA LEU A 103 12.81 -0.65 7.04
C LEU A 103 11.72 -1.48 7.74
N LYS A 104 11.55 -1.34 9.06
CA LYS A 104 10.47 -2.01 9.80
C LYS A 104 9.09 -1.48 9.40
N VAL A 105 8.96 -0.17 9.25
CA VAL A 105 7.70 0.45 8.81
C VAL A 105 7.40 0.06 7.36
N LEU A 106 8.40 0.07 6.47
CA LEU A 106 8.27 -0.31 5.07
C LEU A 106 7.82 -1.76 4.92
N TYR A 107 8.37 -2.67 5.72
CA TYR A 107 7.90 -4.05 5.79
C TYR A 107 6.41 -4.14 6.18
N GLY A 108 5.96 -3.33 7.14
CA GLY A 108 4.55 -3.25 7.51
C GLY A 108 3.67 -2.66 6.39
N ILE A 109 4.18 -1.68 5.66
CA ILE A 109 3.52 -1.07 4.49
C ILE A 109 3.30 -2.14 3.42
N ASP A 110 4.31 -2.95 3.09
CA ASP A 110 4.20 -3.98 2.06
C ASP A 110 3.08 -4.99 2.37
N LEU A 111 3.01 -5.49 3.61
CA LEU A 111 1.96 -6.42 4.03
C LEU A 111 0.57 -5.78 3.93
N ILE A 112 0.39 -4.57 4.47
CA ILE A 112 -0.92 -3.92 4.47
C ILE A 112 -1.33 -3.49 3.06
N ASN A 113 -0.39 -3.12 2.20
CA ASN A 113 -0.64 -2.69 0.84
C ASN A 113 -1.28 -3.82 0.01
N VAL A 114 -0.80 -5.06 0.14
CA VAL A 114 -1.35 -6.21 -0.59
C VAL A 114 -2.82 -6.43 -0.24
N LEU A 115 -3.16 -6.36 1.05
CA LEU A 115 -4.54 -6.44 1.52
C LEU A 115 -5.37 -5.24 1.05
N ALA A 116 -4.85 -4.03 1.21
CA ALA A 116 -5.52 -2.78 0.85
C ALA A 116 -5.91 -2.71 -0.63
N LEU A 117 -5.08 -3.28 -1.53
CA LEU A 117 -5.34 -3.33 -2.97
C LEU A 117 -6.23 -4.51 -3.40
N SER A 118 -6.26 -5.59 -2.62
CA SER A 118 -6.95 -6.83 -3.03
C SER A 118 -8.37 -6.97 -2.45
N ILE A 119 -8.60 -6.52 -1.21
CA ILE A 119 -9.94 -6.51 -0.60
C ILE A 119 -10.98 -5.72 -1.43
N PRO A 120 -10.70 -4.51 -1.96
CA PRO A 120 -11.67 -3.80 -2.80
C PRO A 120 -11.99 -4.54 -4.10
N LYS A 121 -11.04 -5.28 -4.69
CA LYS A 121 -11.31 -6.15 -5.86
C LYS A 121 -12.32 -7.24 -5.52
N LEU A 122 -12.19 -7.86 -4.34
CA LEU A 122 -13.15 -8.85 -3.86
C LEU A 122 -14.52 -8.22 -3.62
N ALA A 123 -14.59 -7.04 -3.00
CA ALA A 123 -15.85 -6.32 -2.79
C ALA A 123 -16.57 -6.03 -4.13
N ILE A 124 -15.86 -5.56 -5.15
CA ILE A 124 -16.44 -5.31 -6.48
C ILE A 124 -16.97 -6.61 -7.10
N LEU A 125 -16.25 -7.71 -6.93
CA LEU A 125 -16.61 -8.99 -7.52
C LEU A 125 -17.85 -9.62 -6.86
N PHE A 126 -17.97 -9.49 -5.53
CA PHE A 126 -19.17 -9.86 -4.79
C PHE A 126 -20.39 -9.00 -5.17
N LEU A 127 -20.19 -7.68 -5.33
CA LEU A 127 -21.22 -6.79 -5.84
C LEU A 127 -21.69 -7.24 -7.22
N TYR A 128 -20.76 -7.52 -8.14
CA TYR A 128 -21.08 -7.92 -9.49
C TYR A 128 -21.94 -9.19 -9.51
N LYS A 129 -21.58 -10.17 -8.67
CA LYS A 129 -22.34 -11.41 -8.46
C LYS A 129 -23.77 -11.18 -7.98
N ARG A 130 -24.02 -10.12 -7.20
CA ARG A 130 -25.34 -9.79 -6.65
C ARG A 130 -26.16 -8.94 -7.60
N LEU A 131 -25.55 -7.98 -8.29
CA LEU A 131 -26.24 -6.99 -9.12
C LEU A 131 -26.70 -7.58 -10.46
N PHE A 132 -25.87 -8.41 -11.08
CA PHE A 132 -26.24 -9.06 -12.33
C PHE A 132 -26.87 -10.42 -11.99
N ILE A 133 -28.04 -10.73 -12.54
CA ILE A 133 -28.58 -12.10 -12.53
C ILE A 133 -27.78 -12.86 -13.59
N ILE A 134 -26.66 -13.41 -13.14
CA ILE A 134 -25.57 -13.79 -14.02
C ILE A 134 -25.89 -15.11 -14.74
N SER A 135 -25.86 -15.10 -16.08
CA SER A 135 -25.82 -16.33 -16.89
C SER A 135 -24.76 -17.31 -16.38
N LYS A 136 -24.97 -18.62 -16.52
CA LYS A 136 -24.08 -19.65 -15.94
C LYS A 136 -22.59 -19.44 -16.27
N LEU A 137 -22.29 -18.94 -17.48
CA LEU A 137 -20.94 -18.64 -17.93
C LEU A 137 -20.29 -17.53 -17.10
N THR A 138 -20.98 -16.40 -16.95
CA THR A 138 -20.44 -15.24 -16.23
C THR A 138 -20.35 -15.53 -14.72
N ASN A 139 -21.19 -16.42 -14.16
CA ASN A 139 -21.04 -16.85 -12.75
C ASN A 139 -19.76 -17.68 -12.56
N HIS A 140 -19.41 -18.53 -13.52
CA HIS A 140 -18.15 -19.26 -13.50
C HIS A 140 -16.95 -18.30 -13.62
N ALA A 141 -17.02 -17.29 -14.50
CA ALA A 141 -15.98 -16.28 -14.65
C ALA A 141 -15.76 -15.47 -13.35
N VAL A 142 -16.84 -15.02 -12.70
CA VAL A 142 -16.78 -14.29 -11.42
C VAL A 142 -16.18 -15.16 -10.31
N LYS A 143 -16.54 -16.44 -10.24
CA LYS A 143 -15.91 -17.39 -9.30
C LYS A 143 -14.42 -17.55 -9.60
N GLY A 144 -14.05 -17.76 -10.86
CA GLY A 144 -12.66 -17.88 -11.28
C GLY A 144 -11.82 -16.65 -10.91
N ALA A 145 -12.33 -15.45 -11.19
CA ALA A 145 -11.68 -14.20 -10.78
C ALA A 145 -11.55 -14.09 -9.25
N THR A 146 -12.53 -14.59 -8.48
CA THR A 146 -12.49 -14.56 -7.01
C THR A 146 -11.34 -15.42 -6.49
N TYR A 147 -11.24 -16.65 -7.02
CA TYR A 147 -10.13 -17.55 -6.70
C TYR A 147 -8.79 -17.00 -7.14
N ALA A 148 -8.71 -16.38 -8.32
CA ALA A 148 -7.47 -15.76 -8.80
C ALA A 148 -6.99 -14.63 -7.87
N VAL A 149 -7.89 -13.75 -7.41
CA VAL A 149 -7.54 -12.70 -6.44
C VAL A 149 -7.12 -13.30 -5.11
N TYR A 150 -7.80 -14.35 -4.64
CA TYR A 150 -7.44 -15.01 -3.39
C TYR A 150 -6.05 -15.67 -3.45
N LEU A 151 -5.75 -16.39 -4.54
CA LEU A 151 -4.43 -16.95 -4.79
C LEU A 151 -3.35 -15.89 -4.92
N PHE A 152 -3.67 -14.76 -5.56
CA PHE A 152 -2.76 -13.62 -5.66
C PHE A 152 -2.40 -13.06 -4.28
N ILE A 153 -3.39 -12.85 -3.40
CA ILE A 153 -3.14 -12.39 -2.02
C ILE A 153 -2.18 -13.36 -1.32
N ILE A 154 -2.50 -14.66 -1.31
CA ILE A 154 -1.67 -15.66 -0.61
C ILE A 154 -0.25 -15.70 -1.17
N ALA A 155 -0.10 -15.67 -2.50
CA ALA A 155 1.21 -15.74 -3.13
C ALA A 155 2.06 -14.50 -2.82
N ILE A 156 1.49 -13.29 -2.93
CA ILE A 156 2.24 -12.06 -2.69
C ILE A 156 2.52 -11.86 -1.21
N GLU A 157 1.58 -12.19 -0.31
CA GLU A 157 1.84 -12.17 1.14
C GLU A 157 2.97 -13.13 1.51
N ALA A 158 2.96 -14.35 0.96
CA ALA A 158 4.07 -15.28 1.17
C ALA A 158 5.39 -14.67 0.68
N ILE A 159 5.42 -14.06 -0.51
CA ILE A 159 6.62 -13.41 -1.03
C ILE A 159 7.05 -12.25 -0.11
N ALA A 160 6.12 -11.40 0.33
CA ALA A 160 6.43 -10.27 1.22
C ALA A 160 6.98 -10.75 2.57
N ILE A 161 6.50 -11.87 3.10
CA ILE A 161 7.01 -12.48 4.33
C ILE A 161 8.39 -13.11 4.11
N PHE A 162 8.60 -13.79 2.98
CA PHE A 162 9.83 -14.53 2.67
C PHE A 162 10.86 -13.72 1.87
N GLN A 163 10.64 -12.42 1.63
CA GLN A 163 11.54 -11.58 0.85
C GLN A 163 12.93 -11.43 1.50
N CYS A 164 13.04 -11.66 2.80
CA CYS A 164 14.30 -11.67 3.51
C CYS A 164 14.42 -12.94 4.36
N VAL A 165 15.18 -13.92 3.89
CA VAL A 165 15.60 -15.06 4.71
C VAL A 165 17.11 -14.96 4.93
N PRO A 166 17.58 -14.70 6.16
CA PRO A 166 16.82 -14.47 7.39
C PRO A 166 16.29 -13.03 7.54
N ILE A 167 15.09 -12.87 8.10
CA ILE A 167 14.43 -11.57 8.34
C ILE A 167 15.30 -10.65 9.21
N SER A 168 16.13 -11.24 10.08
CA SER A 168 17.07 -10.50 10.93
C SER A 168 18.11 -9.72 10.15
N ASP A 169 18.50 -10.19 8.96
CA ASP A 169 19.51 -9.52 8.12
C ASP A 169 18.95 -8.26 7.45
N ALA A 170 17.64 -8.20 7.23
CA ALA A 170 16.98 -7.03 6.63
C ALA A 170 17.18 -5.76 7.47
N PHE A 171 17.36 -5.90 8.80
CA PHE A 171 17.45 -4.78 9.73
C PHE A 171 18.88 -4.51 10.22
N ARG A 172 19.90 -5.17 9.67
CA ARG A 172 21.29 -4.99 10.08
C ARG A 172 21.97 -3.88 9.28
N THR A 173 22.50 -2.88 9.96
CA THR A 173 23.25 -1.76 9.36
C THR A 173 24.78 -1.92 9.47
N GLY A 174 25.26 -3.15 9.69
CA GLY A 174 26.69 -3.45 9.86
C GLY A 174 27.26 -4.26 8.69
N PRO A 175 28.58 -4.18 8.41
CA PRO A 175 29.21 -4.97 7.35
C PRO A 175 28.99 -6.47 7.58
N ARG A 176 28.71 -7.21 6.50
CA ARG A 176 28.58 -8.67 6.54
C ARG A 176 29.98 -9.24 6.83
N GLU A 177 30.19 -9.79 8.02
CA GLU A 177 31.34 -10.64 8.27
C GLU A 177 31.14 -11.93 7.47
N SER A 178 31.91 -12.05 6.39
CA SER A 178 31.99 -13.26 5.58
C SER A 178 32.78 -14.30 6.35
N HIS A 179 32.10 -15.33 6.85
CA HIS A 179 32.71 -16.61 7.21
C HIS A 179 32.80 -17.53 6.00
#